data_AF-A0A2V8EU28-F1
#
_entry.id   AF-A0A2V8EU28-F1
#
_cell.length_a   1.000
_cell.length_b   1.000
_cell.length_c   1.000
_cell.angle_alpha   90.00
_cell.angle_beta   90.00
_cell.angle_gamma   90.00
#
_symmetry.space_group_name_H-M   'P 1'
#
loop_
_entity.id
_entity.type
_entity.pdbx_description
1 polymer ?
#
loop_
_entity_poly.entity_id
_entity_poly.type
_entity_poly.pdbx_seq_one_letter_code
_entity_poly.pdbx_strand_id
1 'polypeptide(L)'
;MTTMLHRFAKLVVACTVLLILAGSLVTSHDAGLSVPDWPTSYGWNMFTFPPSMWVANIFYEHGHRLIASTVGFLTIILATWLWLADARPWLKWFGAAALGAIIAQGVLGGLTVLFFLPAAVSTAHAALAEIFLCMTVAIALFTSPRWMEGYGTAEAAPYGAEPDD
;
A
#
# COMPACT_ATOMS: atom_id res chain seq x y z
N MET A 1 -3.13 -5.71 -22.16
CA MET A 1 -2.46 -5.85 -20.84
C MET A 1 -2.86 -4.76 -19.84
N THR A 2 -3.05 -3.52 -20.28
CA THR A 2 -3.42 -2.35 -19.44
C THR A 2 -4.70 -2.55 -18.60
N THR A 3 -5.73 -3.21 -19.15
CA THR A 3 -6.99 -3.47 -18.41
C THR A 3 -6.79 -4.37 -17.18
N MET A 4 -5.91 -5.38 -17.27
CA MET A 4 -5.64 -6.29 -16.13
C MET A 4 -4.80 -5.60 -15.07
N LEU A 5 -3.79 -4.83 -15.48
CA LEU A 5 -3.00 -3.98 -14.58
C LEU A 5 -3.91 -2.98 -13.82
N HIS A 6 -4.84 -2.34 -14.51
CA HIS A 6 -5.80 -1.44 -13.86
C HIS A 6 -6.71 -2.16 -12.85
N ARG A 7 -7.23 -3.34 -13.21
CA ARG A 7 -8.02 -4.17 -12.27
C ARG A 7 -7.20 -4.55 -11.04
N PHE A 8 -5.93 -4.91 -11.25
CA PHE A 8 -5.01 -5.22 -10.15
C PHE A 8 -4.73 -3.99 -9.28
N ALA A 9 -4.49 -2.81 -9.87
CA ALA A 9 -4.33 -1.57 -9.11
C ALA A 9 -5.56 -1.26 -8.24
N LYS A 10 -6.78 -1.48 -8.74
CA LYS A 10 -8.00 -1.34 -7.94
C LYS A 10 -8.09 -2.36 -6.79
N LEU A 11 -7.64 -3.60 -7.02
CA LEU A 11 -7.53 -4.59 -5.95
C LEU A 11 -6.58 -4.11 -4.85
N VAL A 12 -5.40 -3.58 -5.23
CA VAL A 12 -4.45 -3.02 -4.27
C VAL A 12 -5.09 -1.89 -3.48
N VAL A 13 -5.78 -0.94 -4.13
CA VAL A 13 -6.52 0.14 -3.44
C VAL A 13 -7.53 -0.43 -2.42
N ALA A 14 -8.34 -1.41 -2.83
CA ALA A 14 -9.32 -2.02 -1.94
C ALA A 14 -8.66 -2.70 -0.73
N CYS A 15 -7.55 -3.42 -0.95
CA CYS A 15 -6.77 -4.03 0.13
C CYS A 15 -6.11 -2.99 1.04
N THR A 16 -5.64 -1.86 0.50
CA THR A 16 -5.09 -0.76 1.30
C THR A 16 -6.15 -0.11 2.17
N VAL A 17 -7.39 0.06 1.68
CA VAL A 17 -8.51 0.52 2.50
C VAL A 17 -8.78 -0.47 3.64
N LEU A 18 -8.81 -1.78 3.36
CA LEU A 18 -8.97 -2.80 4.40
C LEU A 18 -7.83 -2.78 5.42
N LEU A 19 -6.59 -2.51 4.98
CA LEU A 19 -5.44 -2.36 5.86
C LEU A 19 -5.59 -1.18 6.82
N ILE A 20 -6.01 -0.02 6.33
CA ILE A 20 -6.24 1.18 7.15
C ILE A 20 -7.38 0.92 8.15
N LEU A 21 -8.47 0.28 7.71
CA LEU A 21 -9.54 -0.12 8.62
C LEU A 21 -9.04 -1.08 9.70
N ALA A 22 -8.25 -2.10 9.35
CA ALA A 22 -7.64 -3.00 10.34
C ALA A 22 -6.74 -2.24 11.32
N GLY A 23 -5.94 -1.27 10.86
CA GLY A 23 -5.12 -0.42 11.73
C GLY A 23 -5.95 0.48 12.65
N SER A 24 -7.08 0.99 12.16
CA SER A 24 -8.03 1.74 12.97
C SER A 24 -8.63 0.88 14.08
N LEU A 25 -8.95 -0.40 13.79
CA LEU A 25 -9.41 -1.37 14.79
C LEU A 25 -8.33 -1.63 15.86
N VAL A 26 -7.06 -1.76 15.47
CA VAL A 26 -5.94 -1.90 16.43
C VAL A 26 -5.91 -0.72 17.40
N THR A 27 -6.09 0.49 16.88
CA THR A 27 -6.09 1.72 17.69
C THR A 27 -7.34 1.79 18.57
N SER A 28 -8.53 1.55 18.02
CA SER A 28 -9.80 1.64 18.74
C SER A 28 -9.98 0.60 19.85
N HIS A 29 -9.30 -0.54 19.74
CA HIS A 29 -9.31 -1.60 20.76
C HIS A 29 -8.10 -1.54 21.72
N ASP A 30 -7.27 -0.49 21.64
CA ASP A 30 -6.01 -0.37 22.40
C ASP A 30 -5.13 -1.63 22.26
N ALA A 31 -5.13 -2.22 21.06
CA ALA A 31 -4.46 -3.48 20.78
C ALA A 31 -3.02 -3.31 20.31
N GLY A 32 -2.50 -2.08 20.16
CA GLY A 32 -1.19 -1.82 19.53
C GLY A 32 0.05 -2.38 20.24
N LEU A 33 -0.09 -2.90 21.46
CA LEU A 33 0.97 -3.57 22.22
C LEU A 33 0.59 -5.00 22.65
N SER A 34 -0.45 -5.56 22.02
CA SER A 34 -0.93 -6.93 22.29
C SER A 34 -0.01 -8.02 21.73
N VAL A 35 0.90 -7.68 20.81
CA VAL A 35 1.99 -8.51 20.29
C VAL A 35 3.29 -7.70 20.50
N PRO A 36 3.99 -7.88 21.63
CA PRO A 36 5.02 -6.94 22.09
C PRO A 36 6.39 -7.09 21.40
N ASP A 37 6.46 -7.85 20.31
CA ASP A 37 7.65 -8.08 19.52
C ASP A 37 7.40 -7.82 18.03
N TRP A 38 8.45 -7.50 17.30
CA TRP A 38 8.46 -7.32 15.85
C TRP A 38 9.87 -7.64 15.32
N PRO A 39 10.04 -8.31 14.17
CA PRO A 39 9.04 -8.70 13.17
C PRO A 39 8.30 -10.02 13.47
N THR A 40 8.63 -10.67 14.59
CA THR A 40 7.98 -11.91 15.05
C THR A 40 6.63 -11.64 15.71
N SER A 41 5.93 -12.70 16.11
CA SER A 41 4.78 -12.62 17.02
C SER A 41 4.98 -13.65 18.12
N TYR A 42 5.26 -13.18 19.34
CA TYR A 42 5.64 -14.00 20.49
C TYR A 42 6.82 -14.94 20.21
N GLY A 43 7.82 -14.46 19.44
CA GLY A 43 8.99 -15.25 19.03
C GLY A 43 8.74 -16.24 17.89
N TRP A 44 7.49 -16.40 17.43
CA TRP A 44 7.16 -17.16 16.23
C TRP A 44 7.42 -16.34 14.98
N ASN A 45 7.74 -17.02 13.87
CA ASN A 45 7.59 -16.36 12.58
C ASN A 45 6.13 -15.94 12.42
N MET A 46 5.90 -14.67 12.07
CA MET A 46 4.58 -14.05 12.00
C MET A 46 3.58 -14.85 11.17
N PHE A 47 3.98 -15.45 10.05
CA PHE A 47 3.07 -16.21 9.18
C PHE A 47 2.71 -17.60 9.74
N THR A 48 3.40 -18.05 10.78
CA THR A 48 3.22 -19.37 11.40
C THR A 48 2.67 -19.29 12.82
N PHE A 49 2.38 -18.08 13.32
CA PHE A 49 1.86 -17.88 14.67
C PHE A 49 0.49 -18.60 14.81
N PRO A 50 0.36 -19.58 15.73
CA PRO A 50 -0.82 -20.44 15.81
C PRO A 50 -2.16 -19.69 15.94
N PRO A 51 -3.16 -19.97 15.08
CA PRO A 51 -4.47 -19.31 15.14
C PRO A 51 -5.22 -19.48 16.47
N SER A 52 -4.96 -20.56 17.21
CA SER A 52 -5.53 -20.77 18.54
C SER A 52 -5.08 -19.73 19.58
N MET A 53 -4.00 -18.98 19.30
CA MET A 53 -3.49 -17.91 20.15
C MET A 53 -3.99 -16.51 19.74
N TRP A 54 -4.76 -16.40 18.65
CA TRP A 54 -5.29 -15.12 18.16
C TRP A 54 -6.55 -14.73 18.94
N VAL A 55 -6.39 -14.52 20.25
CA VAL A 55 -7.48 -14.24 21.18
C VAL A 55 -7.51 -12.76 21.57
N ALA A 56 -8.72 -12.20 21.70
CA ALA A 56 -8.94 -10.80 22.10
C ALA A 56 -8.09 -9.81 21.28
N ASN A 57 -7.31 -8.95 21.94
CA ASN A 57 -6.56 -7.87 21.28
C ASN A 57 -5.48 -8.39 20.31
N ILE A 58 -4.94 -9.58 20.54
CA ILE A 58 -3.95 -10.22 19.66
C ILE A 58 -4.53 -10.41 18.26
N PHE A 59 -5.83 -10.73 18.15
CA PHE A 59 -6.48 -10.90 16.84
C PHE A 59 -6.39 -9.63 15.98
N TYR A 60 -6.62 -8.46 16.57
CA TYR A 60 -6.58 -7.20 15.84
C TYR A 60 -5.16 -6.86 15.39
N GLU A 61 -4.19 -6.91 16.30
CA GLU A 61 -2.82 -6.52 15.96
C GLU A 61 -2.16 -7.51 15.00
N HIS A 62 -2.26 -8.80 15.30
CA HIS A 62 -1.69 -9.83 14.43
C HIS A 62 -2.39 -9.86 13.05
N GLY A 63 -3.72 -9.76 13.03
CA GLY A 63 -4.49 -9.66 11.79
C GLY A 63 -4.08 -8.46 10.95
N HIS A 64 -3.90 -7.28 11.56
CA HIS A 64 -3.40 -6.09 10.89
C HIS A 64 -2.02 -6.33 10.27
N ARG A 65 -1.08 -6.96 10.97
CA ARG A 65 0.26 -7.28 10.45
C ARG A 65 0.23 -8.23 9.24
N LEU A 66 -0.68 -9.20 9.24
CA LEU A 66 -0.87 -10.12 8.10
C LEU A 66 -1.47 -9.41 6.88
N ILE A 67 -2.45 -8.54 7.10
CA ILE A 67 -3.02 -7.70 6.03
C ILE A 67 -1.93 -6.75 5.48
N ALA A 68 -1.13 -6.15 6.36
CA ALA A 68 -0.02 -5.26 5.96
C ALA A 68 1.00 -6.00 5.08
N SER A 69 1.36 -7.22 5.47
CA SER A 69 2.26 -8.08 4.70
C SER A 69 1.69 -8.45 3.33
N THR A 70 0.38 -8.73 3.28
CA THR A 70 -0.33 -9.02 2.03
C THR A 70 -0.33 -7.81 1.10
N VAL A 71 -0.64 -6.61 1.61
CA VAL A 71 -0.61 -5.37 0.83
C VAL A 71 0.81 -5.06 0.35
N GLY A 72 1.82 -5.25 1.19
CA GLY A 72 3.23 -5.13 0.80
C GLY A 72 3.59 -6.06 -0.37
N PHE A 73 3.20 -7.33 -0.31
CA PHE A 73 3.41 -8.28 -1.40
C PHE A 73 2.67 -7.89 -2.69
N LEU A 74 1.40 -7.49 -2.59
CA LEU A 74 0.64 -7.00 -3.74
C LEU A 74 1.27 -5.74 -4.36
N THR A 75 1.88 -4.89 -3.54
CA THR A 75 2.58 -3.67 -4.00
C THR A 75 3.86 -4.01 -4.74
N ILE A 76 4.60 -5.05 -4.32
CA ILE A 76 5.75 -5.57 -5.07
C ILE A 76 5.28 -6.02 -6.47
N ILE A 77 4.22 -6.82 -6.54
CA ILE A 77 3.65 -7.27 -7.83
C ILE A 77 3.24 -6.06 -8.67
N LEU A 78 2.54 -5.08 -8.09
CA LEU A 78 2.08 -3.89 -8.80
C LEU A 78 3.26 -3.10 -9.38
N ALA A 79 4.29 -2.83 -8.57
CA ALA A 79 5.49 -2.13 -9.00
C ALA A 79 6.19 -2.89 -10.13
N THR A 80 6.46 -4.19 -9.97
CA THR A 80 7.07 -5.02 -11.02
C THR A 80 6.22 -5.02 -12.30
N TRP A 81 4.90 -5.13 -12.20
CA TRP A 81 4.02 -5.13 -13.36
C TRP A 81 4.03 -3.78 -14.08
N LEU A 82 4.06 -2.66 -13.36
CA LEU A 82 4.24 -1.33 -13.97
C LEU A 82 5.55 -1.23 -14.75
N TRP A 83 6.65 -1.76 -14.20
CA TRP A 83 7.95 -1.76 -14.87
C TRP A 83 7.94 -2.57 -16.18
N LEU A 84 7.23 -3.70 -16.20
CA LEU A 84 7.14 -4.61 -17.34
C LEU A 84 6.14 -4.17 -18.41
N ALA A 85 5.02 -3.55 -18.03
CA ALA A 85 3.88 -3.36 -18.92
C ALA A 85 3.57 -1.89 -19.27
N ASP A 86 4.02 -0.93 -18.48
CA ASP A 86 3.79 0.49 -18.77
C ASP A 86 4.97 1.09 -19.55
N ALA A 87 4.71 2.00 -20.48
CA ALA A 87 5.77 2.68 -21.24
C ALA A 87 6.29 3.93 -20.50
N ARG A 88 5.47 4.53 -19.62
CA ARG A 88 5.72 5.85 -19.03
C ARG A 88 6.72 5.76 -17.89
N PRO A 89 7.95 6.33 -18.02
CA PRO A 89 9.00 6.17 -17.00
C PRO A 89 8.60 6.75 -15.64
N TRP A 90 7.88 7.88 -15.63
CA TRP A 90 7.44 8.51 -14.38
C TRP A 90 6.51 7.62 -13.56
N LEU A 91 5.63 6.84 -14.20
CA LEU A 91 4.70 5.97 -13.50
C LEU A 91 5.40 4.74 -12.92
N LYS A 92 6.47 4.26 -13.59
CA LYS A 92 7.34 3.19 -13.06
C LYS A 92 8.04 3.62 -11.77
N TRP A 93 8.64 4.81 -11.78
CA TRP A 93 9.27 5.39 -10.59
C TRP A 93 8.25 5.73 -9.51
N PHE A 94 7.04 6.15 -9.87
CA PHE A 94 5.95 6.36 -8.93
C PHE A 94 5.51 5.04 -8.25
N GLY A 95 5.44 3.94 -9.01
CA GLY A 95 5.23 2.60 -8.44
C GLY A 95 6.37 2.15 -7.51
N ALA A 96 7.63 2.44 -7.86
CA ALA A 96 8.77 2.18 -6.98
C ALA A 96 8.72 3.03 -5.71
N ALA A 97 8.28 4.29 -5.80
CA ALA A 97 8.08 5.15 -4.64
C ALA A 97 6.95 4.61 -3.73
N ALA A 98 5.86 4.10 -4.29
CA ALA A 98 4.79 3.45 -3.51
C ALA A 98 5.30 2.21 -2.77
N LEU A 99 6.17 1.42 -3.41
CA LEU A 99 6.85 0.30 -2.75
C LEU A 99 7.76 0.77 -1.61
N GLY A 100 8.53 1.84 -1.82
CA GLY A 100 9.32 2.46 -0.75
C GLY A 100 8.46 2.95 0.42
N ALA A 101 7.30 3.55 0.13
CA ALA A 101 6.36 4.03 1.14
C ALA A 101 5.77 2.89 2.00
N ILE A 102 5.37 1.76 1.41
CA ILE A 102 4.84 0.62 2.19
C ILE A 102 5.93 -0.09 3.02
N ILE A 103 7.18 -0.08 2.55
CA ILE A 103 8.32 -0.57 3.34
C ILE A 103 8.55 0.33 4.55
N ALA A 104 8.60 1.65 4.32
CA ALA A 104 8.74 2.64 5.39
C ALA A 104 7.57 2.57 6.39
N GLN A 105 6.34 2.31 5.91
CA GLN A 105 5.17 2.02 6.74
C GLN A 105 5.39 0.83 7.67
N GLY A 106 5.84 -0.31 7.12
CA GLY A 106 6.11 -1.51 7.90
C GLY A 106 7.18 -1.29 8.98
N VAL A 107 8.23 -0.53 8.65
CA VAL A 107 9.28 -0.14 9.61
C VAL A 107 8.69 0.75 10.70
N LEU A 108 7.98 1.83 10.35
CA LEU A 108 7.37 2.72 11.33
C LEU A 108 6.39 1.97 12.24
N GLY A 109 5.57 1.07 11.69
CA GLY A 109 4.66 0.23 12.47
C GLY A 109 5.37 -0.79 13.37
N GLY A 110 6.54 -1.29 12.98
CA GLY A 110 7.39 -2.07 13.88
C GLY A 110 7.95 -1.21 15.02
N LEU A 111 8.39 0.01 14.70
CA LEU A 111 8.93 0.95 15.68
C LEU A 111 7.86 1.45 16.68
N THR A 112 6.59 1.59 16.28
CA THR A 112 5.52 1.92 17.23
C THR A 112 5.38 0.86 18.31
N VAL A 113 5.50 -0.42 17.95
CA VAL A 113 5.46 -1.53 18.92
C VAL A 113 6.71 -1.53 19.80
N LEU A 114 7.90 -1.49 19.19
CA LEU A 114 9.18 -1.60 19.90
C LEU A 114 9.46 -0.43 20.86
N PHE A 115 8.91 0.75 20.59
CA PHE A 115 9.07 1.94 21.42
C PHE A 115 7.83 2.29 22.27
N PHE A 116 6.85 1.39 22.38
CA PHE A 116 5.67 1.57 23.24
C PHE A 116 4.77 2.76 22.83
N LEU A 117 4.40 2.81 21.55
CA LEU A 117 3.47 3.78 20.94
C LEU A 117 3.86 5.26 21.11
N PRO A 118 5.12 5.67 20.82
CA PRO A 118 5.49 7.07 20.93
C PRO A 118 4.69 7.89 19.92
N ALA A 119 3.99 8.92 20.40
CA ALA A 119 2.99 9.67 19.64
C ALA A 119 3.52 10.17 18.27
N ALA A 120 4.77 10.63 18.22
CA ALA A 120 5.39 11.09 16.98
C ALA A 120 5.53 9.97 15.94
N VAL A 121 5.95 8.77 16.34
CA VAL A 121 6.10 7.62 15.41
C VAL A 121 4.75 7.09 15.00
N SER A 122 3.79 6.97 15.94
CA SER A 122 2.43 6.52 15.64
C SER A 122 1.70 7.48 14.71
N THR A 123 1.88 8.79 14.89
CA THR A 123 1.31 9.81 14.00
C THR A 123 1.98 9.78 12.63
N ALA A 124 3.31 9.66 12.57
CA ALA A 124 4.03 9.54 11.30
C ALA A 124 3.61 8.28 10.53
N HIS A 125 3.42 7.16 11.25
CA HIS A 125 2.88 5.92 10.69
C HIS A 125 1.47 6.14 10.13
N ALA A 126 0.54 6.72 10.88
CA ALA A 126 -0.82 6.99 10.39
C ALA A 126 -0.81 7.93 9.16
N ALA A 127 -0.04 9.03 9.20
CA ALA A 127 0.04 9.99 8.11
C ALA A 127 0.61 9.38 6.83
N LEU A 128 1.67 8.58 6.93
CA LEU A 128 2.27 7.93 5.76
C LEU A 128 1.35 6.83 5.19
N ALA A 129 0.46 6.21 5.99
CA ALA A 129 -0.54 5.28 5.49
C ALA A 129 -1.54 5.98 4.55
N GLU A 130 -1.98 7.19 4.89
CA GLU A 130 -2.86 8.01 4.03
C GLU A 130 -2.17 8.45 2.74
N ILE A 131 -0.87 8.81 2.81
CA ILE A 131 -0.07 9.09 1.62
C ILE A 131 0.01 7.86 0.72
N PHE A 132 0.27 6.68 1.29
CA PHE A 132 0.31 5.43 0.54
C PHE A 132 -1.04 5.11 -0.11
N LEU A 133 -2.17 5.33 0.58
CA LEU A 133 -3.49 5.21 -0.02
C LEU A 133 -3.64 6.13 -1.24
N CYS A 134 -3.30 7.42 -1.09
CA CYS A 134 -3.33 8.38 -2.20
C CYS A 134 -2.48 7.92 -3.39
N MET A 135 -1.29 7.37 -3.14
CA MET A 135 -0.43 6.83 -4.19
C MET A 135 -1.08 5.66 -4.93
N THR A 136 -1.67 4.70 -4.20
CA THR A 136 -2.34 3.56 -4.84
C THR A 136 -3.56 3.99 -5.66
N VAL A 137 -4.34 4.96 -5.17
CA VAL A 137 -5.47 5.55 -5.90
C VAL A 137 -4.99 6.27 -7.16
N ALA A 138 -3.91 7.05 -7.07
CA ALA A 138 -3.31 7.72 -8.21
C ALA A 138 -2.83 6.71 -9.28
N ILE A 139 -2.17 5.61 -8.89
CA ILE A 139 -1.78 4.53 -9.82
C ILE A 139 -3.03 3.93 -10.49
N ALA A 140 -4.10 3.66 -9.73
CA ALA A 140 -5.34 3.13 -10.29
C ALA A 140 -5.99 4.12 -11.28
N LEU A 141 -5.94 5.43 -11.01
CA LEU A 141 -6.41 6.47 -11.91
C LEU A 141 -5.60 6.51 -13.22
N PHE A 142 -4.27 6.54 -13.13
CA PHE A 142 -3.37 6.66 -14.29
C PHE A 142 -3.29 5.41 -15.16
N THR A 143 -3.74 4.28 -14.63
CA THR A 143 -3.90 3.03 -15.38
C THR A 143 -5.32 2.86 -15.95
N SER A 144 -6.25 3.76 -15.65
CA SER A 144 -7.64 3.65 -16.10
C SER A 144 -7.78 3.79 -17.63
N PRO A 145 -8.74 3.09 -18.27
CA PRO A 145 -8.93 3.16 -19.72
C PRO A 145 -9.09 4.60 -20.25
N ARG A 146 -9.90 5.42 -19.56
CA ARG A 146 -10.13 6.83 -19.92
C ARG A 146 -8.86 7.67 -19.91
N TRP A 147 -7.97 7.44 -18.92
CA TRP A 147 -6.69 8.15 -18.86
C TRP A 147 -5.75 7.72 -19.99
N MET A 148 -5.75 6.43 -20.30
CA MET A 148 -4.93 5.87 -21.37
C MET A 148 -5.37 6.37 -22.76
N GLU A 149 -6.68 6.52 -22.99
CA GLU A 149 -7.23 7.10 -24.22
C GLU A 149 -6.73 8.54 -24.42
N GLY A 150 -6.81 9.39 -23.40
CA GLY A 150 -6.33 10.77 -23.45
C GLY A 150 -4.80 10.89 -23.65
N TYR A 151 -4.02 9.96 -23.09
CA TYR A 151 -2.57 9.92 -23.31
C TYR A 151 -2.24 9.55 -24.76
N GLY A 152 -2.93 8.55 -25.33
CA GLY A 152 -2.74 8.15 -26.72
C GLY A 152 -3.09 9.27 -27.72
N THR A 153 -4.11 10.08 -27.43
CA THR A 153 -4.44 11.25 -28.26
C THR A 153 -3.39 12.36 -28.18
N ALA A 154 -2.75 12.56 -27.02
CA ALA A 154 -1.71 13.57 -26.85
C ALA A 154 -0.41 13.20 -27.56
N GLU A 155 -0.05 11.92 -27.59
CA GLU A 155 1.13 11.42 -28.30
C GLU A 155 0.92 11.37 -29.83
N ALA A 156 -0.34 11.21 -30.27
CA ALA A 156 -0.72 11.20 -31.69
C ALA A 156 -0.90 12.60 -32.31
N ALA A 157 -0.95 13.67 -31.49
CA ALA A 157 -1.04 15.04 -32.00
C ALA A 157 0.28 15.44 -32.67
N PRO A 158 0.29 15.75 -33.98
CA PRO A 158 1.52 16.20 -34.64
C PRO A 158 1.96 17.52 -34.02
N TYR A 159 3.23 17.59 -33.62
CA TYR A 159 3.87 18.82 -33.16
C TYR A 159 3.85 19.84 -34.30
N GLY A 160 2.94 20.82 -34.23
CA GLY A 160 2.88 21.95 -35.17
C GLY A 160 1.62 22.09 -36.02
N ALA A 161 0.50 21.43 -35.71
CA ALA A 161 -0.78 21.88 -36.25
C ALA A 161 -1.24 23.15 -35.49
N GLU A 162 -0.76 24.31 -35.94
CA GLU A 162 -1.47 25.56 -35.65
C GLU A 162 -2.93 25.40 -36.13
N PRO A 163 -3.91 25.90 -35.37
CA PRO A 163 -5.26 26.02 -35.90
C PRO A 163 -5.20 27.03 -37.04
N ASP A 164 -5.35 26.55 -38.28
CA ASP A 164 -5.81 27.42 -39.37
C ASP A 164 -7.15 28.03 -38.90
N ASP A 165 -7.13 29.36 -38.91
CA ASP A 165 -8.10 30.43 -38.60
C ASP A 165 -9.60 30.11 -38.58
#